data_AF-A0A3D4EID2-F1
#
_entry.id   AF-A0A3D4EID2-F1
#
_cell.length_a   1.000
_cell.length_b   1.000
_cell.length_c   1.000
_cell.angle_alpha   90.00
_cell.angle_beta   90.00
_cell.angle_gamma   90.00
#
_symmetry.space_group_name_H-M   'P 1'
#
loop_
_entity.id
_entity.type
_entity.pdbx_description
1 polymer ?
#
loop_
_entity_poly.entity_id
_entity_poly.type
_entity_poly.pdbx_seq_one_letter_code
_entity_poly.pdbx_strand_id
1 'polypeptide(L)' 'MAQKYDLTLNLPKTDFPMRAGLPKREPDMLKHWEELDIYNEMLKKNEGKPMFNLHDGPPFS' A
#
# COMPACT_ATOMS: atom_id res chain seq x y z
N MET A 1 -35.71 -8.29 -29.25
CA MET A 1 -34.40 -7.93 -28.65
C MET A 1 -34.48 -8.27 -27.17
N ALA A 2 -33.53 -9.04 -26.63
CA ALA A 2 -33.52 -9.33 -25.21
C ALA A 2 -33.33 -8.03 -24.42
N GLN A 3 -34.24 -7.76 -23.47
CA GLN A 3 -34.14 -6.62 -22.55
C GLN A 3 -32.84 -6.76 -21.74
N LYS A 4 -32.00 -5.73 -21.71
CA LYS A 4 -30.72 -5.72 -20.97
C LYS A 4 -30.96 -5.36 -19.50
N TYR A 5 -31.38 -6.34 -18.70
CA TYR A 5 -31.59 -6.17 -17.25
C TYR A 5 -30.30 -5.94 -16.46
N ASP A 6 -29.14 -6.29 -17.01
CA ASP A 6 -27.83 -6.12 -16.36
C ASP A 6 -27.53 -4.66 -16.00
N LEU A 7 -28.11 -3.69 -16.72
CA LEU A 7 -27.96 -2.25 -16.46
C LEU A 7 -28.82 -1.76 -15.29
N THR A 8 -29.80 -2.56 -14.83
CA THR A 8 -30.67 -2.23 -13.69
C THR A 8 -30.10 -2.69 -12.35
N LEU A 9 -28.99 -3.43 -12.37
CA LEU A 9 -28.33 -3.97 -11.19
C LEU A 9 -27.24 -3.01 -10.71
N ASN A 10 -27.25 -2.68 -9.42
CA ASN A 10 -26.18 -1.89 -8.79
C ASN A 10 -25.03 -2.80 -8.35
N LEU A 11 -24.23 -3.25 -9.32
CA LEU A 11 -23.09 -4.13 -9.07
C LEU A 11 -21.86 -3.33 -8.57
N PRO A 12 -21.05 -3.89 -7.66
CA PRO A 12 -19.79 -3.30 -7.26
C PRO A 12 -18.84 -3.13 -8.46
N LYS A 13 -18.20 -1.97 -8.53
CA LYS A 13 -17.18 -1.65 -9.54
C LYS A 13 -15.92 -1.20 -8.82
N THR A 14 -14.79 -1.75 -9.22
CA THR A 14 -13.48 -1.36 -8.69
C THR A 14 -12.43 -1.55 -9.76
N ASP A 15 -11.49 -0.60 -9.82
CA ASP A 15 -10.29 -0.73 -10.63
C ASP A 15 -9.22 -1.58 -9.93
N PHE A 16 -9.49 -2.01 -8.69
CA PHE A 16 -8.61 -2.89 -7.94
C PHE A 16 -8.55 -4.27 -8.61
N PRO A 17 -7.37 -4.71 -9.08
CA PRO A 17 -7.25 -5.98 -9.78
C PRO A 17 -7.42 -7.13 -8.79
N MET A 18 -8.19 -8.15 -9.18
CA MET A 18 -8.31 -9.38 -8.38
C MET A 18 -6.99 -10.14 -8.23
N ARG A 19 -6.10 -10.06 -9.24
CA ARG A 19 -4.75 -10.64 -9.17
C ARG A 19 -3.78 -9.61 -8.64
N ALA A 20 -2.96 -10.00 -7.67
CA ALA A 20 -2.06 -9.07 -6.98
C ALA A 20 -0.96 -8.51 -7.89
N GLY A 21 -0.26 -9.35 -8.67
CA GLY A 21 0.83 -8.90 -9.54
C GLY A 21 2.02 -8.31 -8.79
N LEU A 22 2.30 -8.83 -7.58
CA LEU A 22 3.26 -8.26 -6.63
C LEU A 22 4.65 -7.96 -7.20
N PRO A 23 5.30 -8.86 -7.99
CA PRO A 23 6.64 -8.59 -8.51
C PRO A 23 6.75 -7.32 -9.36
N LYS A 24 5.63 -6.85 -9.93
CA LYS A 24 5.57 -5.60 -10.68
C LYS A 24 5.14 -4.41 -9.81
N ARG A 25 4.20 -4.61 -8.88
CA ARG A 25 3.61 -3.50 -8.10
C ARG A 25 4.44 -3.08 -6.90
N GLU A 26 5.11 -4.03 -6.23
CA GLU A 26 5.89 -3.75 -5.03
C GLU A 26 7.05 -2.77 -5.29
N PRO A 27 7.82 -2.88 -6.39
CA PRO A 27 8.86 -1.89 -6.70
C PRO A 27 8.32 -0.46 -6.85
N ASP A 28 7.17 -0.30 -7.51
CA ASP A 28 6.53 1.02 -7.68
C ASP A 28 6.06 1.60 -6.33
N MET A 29 5.56 0.75 -5.43
CA MET A 29 5.15 1.16 -4.09
C MET A 29 6.35 1.59 -3.23
N LEU A 30 7.45 0.84 -3.26
CA LEU A 30 8.67 1.20 -2.54
C LEU A 30 9.22 2.54 -3.03
N LYS A 31 9.30 2.73 -4.35
CA LYS A 31 9.73 3.99 -4.96
C LYS A 31 8.87 5.16 -4.51
N HIS A 32 7.54 4.99 -4.49
CA HIS A 32 6.63 6.02 -4.03
C HIS A 32 6.86 6.38 -2.55
N TRP A 33 7.11 5.39 -1.68
CA TRP A 33 7.40 5.64 -0.27
C TRP A 33 8.74 6.33 -0.05
N GLU A 34 9.75 6.00 -0.85
CA GLU A 34 11.06 6.67 -0.86
C GLU A 34 10.92 8.14 -1.30
N GLU A 35 10.16 8.41 -2.36
CA GLU A 35 9.89 9.77 -2.85
C GLU A 35 9.16 10.63 -1.81
N LEU A 36 8.31 10.01 -0.99
CA LEU A 36 7.57 10.68 0.09
C LEU A 36 8.36 10.84 1.39
N ASP A 37 9.56 10.25 1.48
CA ASP A 37 10.34 10.19 2.72
C ASP A 37 9.52 9.68 3.93
N ILE A 38 8.72 8.64 3.69
CA ILE A 38 7.66 8.22 4.63
C ILE A 38 8.21 7.83 6.00
N TYR A 39 9.45 7.34 6.07
CA TYR A 39 10.10 6.97 7.32
C TYR A 39 10.26 8.18 8.25
N ASN A 40 10.80 9.28 7.74
CA ASN A 40 10.97 10.50 8.54
C ASN A 40 9.62 11.14 8.88
N GLU A 41 8.65 11.11 7.98
CA GLU A 41 7.28 11.56 8.27
C GLU A 41 6.62 10.76 9.40
N MET A 42 6.85 9.44 9.45
CA MET A 42 6.39 8.61 10.56
C MET A 42 7.08 8.96 11.89
N LEU A 43 8.37 9.28 11.87
CA LEU A 43 9.10 9.74 13.06
C LEU A 43 8.56 11.08 13.57
N LYS A 44 8.39 12.06 12.67
CA LYS A 44 7.83 13.38 12.99
C LYS A 44 6.43 13.26 13.63
N LYS A 45 5.58 12.40 13.06
CA LYS A 45 4.22 12.13 13.60
C LYS A 45 4.24 11.54 15.02
N ASN A 46 5.35 10.94 15.44
CA ASN A 46 5.53 10.33 16.74
C ASN A 46 6.36 11.17 17.72
N GLU A 47 6.71 12.41 17.37
CA GLU A 47 7.38 13.34 18.27
C GLU A 47 6.63 13.48 19.60
N GLY A 48 7.37 13.45 20.71
CA GLY A 48 6.83 13.56 22.07
C GLY A 48 6.15 12.30 22.63
N LYS A 49 5.99 11.23 21.84
CA LYS A 49 5.49 9.94 22.35
C LYS A 49 6.60 9.13 23.03
N PRO A 50 6.26 8.15 23.90
CA PRO A 50 7.25 7.24 24.46
C PRO A 50 8.08 6.57 23.37
N MET A 51 9.40 6.57 23.56
CA MET A 51 10.35 5.99 22.61
C MET A 51 10.27 4.46 22.63
N PHE A 52 10.25 3.86 21.45
CA PHE A 52 10.40 2.42 21.26
C PHE A 52 11.60 2.17 20.35
N ASN A 53 12.63 1.52 20.89
CA ASN A 53 13.85 1.19 20.16
C ASN A 53 13.88 -0.32 19.87
N LEU A 54 13.92 -0.67 18.58
CA LEU A 54 14.12 -2.04 18.10
C LEU A 54 15.55 -2.15 17.56
N HIS A 55 16.41 -2.86 18.29
CA HIS A 55 17.77 -3.14 17.83
C HIS A 55 17.76 -4.31 16.86
N ASP A 56 18.16 -4.08 15.62
CA ASP A 56 18.38 -5.15 14.65
C ASP A 56 19.78 -5.74 14.83
N GLY A 57 19.86 -7.08 14.82
CA GLY A 57 21.12 -7.79 14.93
C GLY A 57 21.89 -7.70 13.61
N PRO A 58 23.23 -7.59 13.62
CA PRO A 58 23.98 -7.55 12.38
C PRO A 58 23.74 -8.85 11.59
N PRO A 59 23.35 -8.78 10.30
CA PRO A 59 23.23 -9.98 9.48
C PRO A 59 24.61 -10.61 9.29
N PHE A 60 24.66 -11.93 9.10
CA PHE A 60 25.87 -12.56 8.59
C PHE A 60 26.00 -12.25 7.11
N SER A 61 27.16 -11.75 6.69
CA SER A 61 27.48 -11.38 5.31
C SER A 61 28.08 -12.53 4.52
#